data_AF-A0A7L4LD51-F1
#
_entry.id   AF-A0A7L4LD51-F1
#
_cell.length_a   1.000
_cell.length_b   1.000
_cell.length_c   1.000
_cell.angle_alpha   90.00
_cell.angle_beta   90.00
_cell.angle_gamma   90.00
#
_symmetry.space_group_name_H-M   'P 1'
#
loop_
_entity.id
_entity.type
_entity.pdbx_description
1 polymer ?
#
loop_
_entity_poly.entity_id
_entity_poly.type
_entity_poly.pdbx_seq_one_letter_code
_entity_poly.pdbx_strand_id
1 'polypeptide(L)'
;MDDEPERTKRWEGGYERTWEILKEDESGSLKATIEDILFKAKRKRLYEHHGQVRLGMMRHLYVVVDGSRTMEDQDLKPNRLTCTLKLLEYFVEEYFDQNPISQIGLIVTKSKRAEKMTELSGNSKKHVTALKKAVDMNCSGEPSLYNSLNLAMQTLKHMPGHTSREVLVVLSSLTTCDPANIYDLIKCLKAVKIRVSVIGLSAEVRVCTVLARETGGTYHVILDESHYKELLMHHVSPPPASSSSECSLIRMGFPQHTIASLSDQDAKPSFSMAQLENNSDPGLTLGGYFCPQCRAKYCELPVECKICGLTLVSAPHLARSYHHLFPLDAFQEVPLEEYKGERYCQGCQGEIKDQNVYICKVCQNAFCVECDMFVHDSLHCCPGCIHEHPAPVAV
;
A
#
# COMPACT_ATOMS: atom_id res chain seq x y z
N MET A 1 -31.34 32.31 -59.50
CA MET A 1 -30.64 31.02 -59.58
C MET A 1 -29.62 31.08 -58.46
N ASP A 2 -29.94 30.40 -57.37
CA ASP A 2 -29.15 30.33 -56.15
C ASP A 2 -27.91 29.47 -56.36
N ASP A 3 -26.74 30.01 -56.06
CA ASP A 3 -25.52 29.24 -55.82
C ASP A 3 -25.49 28.86 -54.33
N GLU A 4 -25.94 27.65 -54.00
CA GLU A 4 -25.70 27.05 -52.68
C GLU A 4 -24.23 26.64 -52.56
N PRO A 5 -23.49 27.04 -51.50
CA PRO A 5 -22.14 26.57 -51.27
C PRO A 5 -22.17 25.07 -50.94
N GLU A 6 -21.34 24.30 -51.64
CA GLU A 6 -21.11 22.87 -51.37
C GLU A 6 -20.87 22.66 -49.87
N ARG A 7 -21.80 21.99 -49.19
CA ARG A 7 -21.64 21.55 -47.80
C ARG A 7 -20.46 20.58 -47.75
N THR A 8 -19.29 21.08 -47.35
CA THR A 8 -18.16 20.26 -46.92
C THR A 8 -18.64 19.23 -45.90
N LYS A 9 -18.15 18.00 -46.02
CA LYS A 9 -18.59 16.93 -45.12
C LYS A 9 -18.16 17.29 -43.70
N ARG A 10 -18.97 16.97 -42.69
CA ARG A 10 -18.78 17.38 -41.28
C ARG A 10 -17.40 17.11 -40.66
N TRP A 11 -16.57 16.25 -41.24
CA TRP A 11 -15.21 15.90 -40.83
C TRP A 11 -14.12 16.73 -41.56
N GLU A 12 -14.49 17.46 -42.62
CA GLU A 12 -13.68 18.48 -43.31
C GLU A 12 -13.88 19.89 -42.70
N GLY A 13 -14.93 20.07 -41.88
CA GLY A 13 -15.01 21.21 -40.97
C GLY A 13 -13.85 21.14 -39.99
N GLY A 14 -13.18 22.28 -39.73
CA GLY A 14 -12.05 22.35 -38.82
C GLY A 14 -12.39 21.63 -37.51
N TYR A 15 -11.57 20.63 -37.18
CA TYR A 15 -11.56 19.98 -35.87
C TYR A 15 -11.71 21.08 -34.83
N GLU A 16 -12.90 21.24 -34.23
CA GLU A 16 -13.10 22.21 -33.15
C GLU A 16 -12.04 21.87 -32.12
N ARG A 17 -11.05 22.75 -32.01
CA ARG A 17 -9.83 22.50 -31.28
C ARG A 17 -10.25 22.46 -29.81
N THR A 18 -10.45 21.26 -29.27
CA THR A 18 -10.73 21.06 -27.84
C THR A 18 -9.70 21.73 -26.94
N TRP A 19 -8.49 21.99 -27.48
CA TRP A 19 -7.40 22.76 -26.88
C TRP A 19 -7.71 24.26 -26.68
N GLU A 20 -8.66 24.87 -27.41
CA GLU A 20 -9.07 26.28 -27.21
C GLU A 20 -9.89 26.49 -25.93
N ILE A 21 -10.47 25.41 -25.38
CA ILE A 21 -11.25 25.44 -24.14
C ILE A 21 -10.33 25.29 -22.91
N LEU A 22 -9.12 24.74 -23.07
CA LEU A 22 -8.12 24.73 -22.02
C LEU A 22 -7.51 26.13 -21.92
N LYS A 23 -8.03 26.95 -20.99
CA LYS A 23 -7.37 28.19 -20.58
C LYS A 23 -6.10 27.85 -19.80
N GLU A 24 -4.97 28.35 -20.29
CA GLU A 24 -3.73 28.39 -19.51
C GLU A 24 -3.86 29.43 -18.39
N ASP A 25 -3.26 29.14 -17.24
CA ASP A 25 -3.11 30.11 -16.16
C ASP A 25 -2.19 31.27 -16.59
N GLU A 26 -2.12 32.35 -15.80
CA GLU A 26 -1.32 33.57 -16.09
C GLU A 26 0.20 33.29 -16.32
N SER A 27 0.65 32.07 -16.00
CA SER A 27 2.01 31.54 -16.18
C SER A 27 2.17 30.58 -17.37
N GLY A 28 1.12 30.30 -18.15
CA GLY A 28 1.19 29.44 -19.35
C GLY A 28 1.28 27.93 -19.05
N SER A 29 0.90 27.47 -17.86
CA SER A 29 1.08 26.08 -17.41
C SER A 29 -0.25 25.46 -16.94
N LEU A 30 -0.58 24.27 -17.43
CA LEU A 30 -1.80 23.50 -17.08
C LEU A 30 -1.65 22.64 -15.82
N LYS A 31 -0.54 22.79 -15.08
CA LYS A 31 -0.20 21.89 -13.97
C LYS A 31 -1.05 22.12 -12.71
N ALA A 32 -1.47 23.36 -12.44
CA ALA A 32 -2.20 23.70 -11.22
C ALA A 32 -3.57 22.99 -11.15
N THR A 33 -4.29 22.89 -12.26
CA THR A 33 -5.61 22.24 -12.29
C THR A 33 -5.54 20.73 -12.01
N ILE A 34 -4.45 20.06 -12.40
CA ILE A 34 -4.26 18.63 -12.16
C ILE A 34 -3.94 18.39 -10.68
N GLU A 35 -3.12 19.24 -10.07
CA GLU A 35 -2.80 19.17 -8.64
C GLU A 35 -4.05 19.40 -7.78
N ASP A 36 -4.93 20.32 -8.15
CA ASP A 36 -6.21 20.55 -7.46
C ASP A 36 -7.16 19.34 -7.56
N ILE A 37 -7.25 18.69 -8.73
CA ILE A 37 -8.06 17.48 -8.90
C ILE A 37 -7.50 16.34 -8.02
N LEU A 38 -6.18 16.18 -8.01
CA LEU A 38 -5.50 15.16 -7.22
C LEU A 38 -5.66 15.41 -5.71
N PHE A 39 -5.56 16.67 -5.29
CA PHE A 39 -5.81 17.11 -3.92
C PHE A 39 -7.26 16.81 -3.49
N LYS A 40 -8.24 17.16 -4.33
CA LYS A 40 -9.65 16.88 -4.06
C LYS A 40 -9.94 15.38 -3.99
N ALA A 41 -9.29 14.57 -4.83
CA ALA A 41 -9.39 13.11 -4.80
C ALA A 41 -8.78 12.52 -3.52
N LYS A 42 -7.58 12.98 -3.11
CA LYS A 42 -6.94 12.60 -1.84
C LYS A 42 -7.84 12.91 -0.64
N ARG A 43 -8.39 14.13 -0.58
CA ARG A 43 -9.30 14.54 0.50
C ARG A 43 -10.57 13.70 0.54
N LYS A 44 -11.18 13.42 -0.61
CA LYS A 44 -12.37 12.55 -0.68
C LYS A 44 -12.10 11.18 -0.03
N ARG A 45 -10.91 10.63 -0.19
CA ARG A 45 -10.51 9.35 0.42
C ARG A 45 -10.33 9.42 1.92
N LEU A 46 -9.78 10.53 2.44
CA LEU A 46 -9.74 10.78 3.88
C LEU A 46 -11.16 10.61 4.44
N TYR A 47 -12.14 11.34 3.88
CA TYR A 47 -13.54 11.24 4.28
C TYR A 47 -14.16 9.84 4.11
N GLU A 48 -13.79 9.08 3.07
CA GLU A 48 -14.30 7.73 2.82
C GLU A 48 -13.71 6.68 3.79
N HIS A 49 -12.53 6.93 4.36
CA HIS A 49 -11.86 6.03 5.32
C HIS A 49 -12.18 6.33 6.79
N HIS A 50 -12.97 7.37 7.08
CA HIS A 50 -13.39 7.68 8.45
C HIS A 50 -14.44 6.68 8.96
N GLY A 51 -13.95 5.67 9.69
CA GLY A 51 -14.75 4.82 10.53
C GLY A 51 -13.90 4.18 11.60
N GLN A 52 -14.31 4.26 12.86
CA GLN A 52 -13.66 3.57 13.96
C GLN A 52 -14.03 2.09 13.91
N VAL A 53 -13.38 1.38 13.00
CA VAL A 53 -13.65 -0.02 12.68
C VAL A 53 -12.47 -0.88 13.08
N ARG A 54 -12.74 -2.17 13.32
CA ARG A 54 -11.67 -3.12 13.62
C ARG A 54 -10.78 -3.28 12.40
N LEU A 55 -9.47 -3.17 12.58
CA LEU A 55 -8.47 -3.31 11.52
C LEU A 55 -7.69 -4.62 11.68
N GLY A 56 -7.32 -5.23 10.56
CA GLY A 56 -6.39 -6.37 10.56
C GLY A 56 -4.94 -5.89 10.62
N MET A 57 -4.38 -5.70 11.82
CA MET A 57 -3.02 -5.15 11.96
C MET A 57 -1.90 -6.12 11.54
N MET A 58 -2.05 -7.41 11.85
CA MET A 58 -1.12 -8.45 11.41
C MET A 58 -1.53 -8.99 10.06
N ARG A 59 -0.83 -8.56 9.01
CA ARG A 59 -1.19 -8.88 7.63
C ARG A 59 -0.18 -9.81 7.00
N HIS A 60 -0.68 -10.85 6.36
CA HIS A 60 0.09 -11.69 5.45
C HIS A 60 -0.40 -11.42 4.02
N LEU A 61 0.39 -10.63 3.30
CA LEU A 61 0.08 -10.20 1.96
C LEU A 61 0.90 -11.00 0.94
N TYR A 62 0.21 -11.65 0.00
CA TYR A 62 0.84 -12.16 -1.21
C TYR A 62 0.62 -11.19 -2.37
N VAL A 63 1.70 -10.70 -2.97
CA VAL A 63 1.63 -9.94 -4.22
C VAL A 63 1.87 -10.91 -5.38
N VAL A 64 0.87 -11.03 -6.25
CA VAL A 64 0.94 -11.82 -7.48
C VAL A 64 1.16 -10.85 -8.64
N VAL A 65 2.29 -10.97 -9.31
CA VAL A 65 2.62 -10.16 -10.49
C VAL A 65 2.44 -11.00 -11.74
N ASP A 66 1.70 -10.47 -12.70
CA ASP A 66 1.56 -11.05 -14.03
C ASP A 66 2.85 -10.84 -14.85
N GLY A 67 3.40 -11.92 -15.40
CA GLY A 67 4.59 -11.95 -16.23
C GLY A 67 4.29 -12.39 -17.67
N SER A 68 3.10 -12.09 -18.17
CA SER A 68 2.65 -12.40 -19.54
C SER A 68 3.11 -11.38 -20.58
N ARG A 69 2.90 -11.71 -21.85
CA ARG A 69 3.30 -10.88 -23.00
C ARG A 69 2.73 -9.46 -22.98
N THR A 70 1.57 -9.25 -22.35
CA THR A 70 0.94 -7.92 -22.23
C THR A 70 1.73 -6.94 -21.35
N MET A 71 2.72 -7.44 -20.60
CA MET A 71 3.62 -6.59 -19.81
C MET A 71 4.72 -5.91 -20.63
N GLU A 72 4.98 -6.38 -21.85
CA GLU A 72 5.94 -5.76 -22.78
C GLU A 72 5.36 -4.52 -23.48
N ASP A 73 4.05 -4.31 -23.36
CA ASP A 73 3.35 -3.17 -23.94
C ASP A 73 3.79 -1.83 -23.30
N GLN A 74 3.77 -0.77 -24.11
CA GLN A 74 4.31 0.56 -23.77
C GLN A 74 3.23 1.56 -23.33
N ASP A 75 2.11 1.05 -22.82
CA ASP A 75 1.03 1.84 -22.24
C ASP A 75 1.51 2.69 -21.05
N LEU A 76 2.38 2.10 -20.23
CA LEU A 76 3.15 2.77 -19.19
C LEU A 76 4.62 2.81 -19.60
N LYS A 77 5.30 3.94 -19.34
CA LYS A 77 6.69 4.13 -19.77
C LYS A 77 7.68 3.49 -18.77
N PRO A 78 8.75 2.80 -19.25
CA PRO A 78 9.01 2.37 -20.63
C PRO A 78 8.20 1.13 -21.06
N ASN A 79 7.84 0.25 -20.13
CA ASN A 79 6.93 -0.87 -20.33
C ASN A 79 6.09 -1.07 -19.04
N ARG A 80 4.97 -1.79 -19.16
CA ARG A 80 4.10 -2.09 -18.00
C ARG A 80 4.84 -2.83 -16.88
N LEU A 81 5.77 -3.74 -17.23
CA LEU A 81 6.56 -4.47 -16.23
C LEU A 81 7.43 -3.54 -15.38
N THR A 82 8.25 -2.70 -16.01
CA THR A 82 9.21 -1.82 -15.30
C THR A 82 8.46 -0.81 -14.45
N CYS A 83 7.37 -0.24 -14.97
CA CYS A 83 6.52 0.65 -14.17
C CYS A 83 5.95 -0.08 -12.95
N THR A 84 5.42 -1.30 -13.14
CA THR A 84 4.89 -2.13 -12.06
C THR A 84 5.96 -2.48 -11.02
N LEU A 85 7.13 -2.96 -11.43
CA LEU A 85 8.20 -3.34 -10.51
C LEU A 85 8.74 -2.15 -9.72
N LYS A 86 8.88 -0.98 -10.36
CA LYS A 86 9.33 0.25 -9.69
C LYS A 86 8.31 0.74 -8.67
N LEU A 87 7.02 0.72 -9.01
CA LEU A 87 5.95 1.08 -8.08
C LEU A 87 5.79 0.05 -6.96
N LEU A 88 6.06 -1.24 -7.25
CA LEU A 88 6.09 -2.29 -6.24
C LEU A 88 7.29 -2.17 -5.28
N GLU A 89 8.46 -1.73 -5.75
CA GLU A 89 9.61 -1.41 -4.89
C GLU A 89 9.23 -0.33 -3.87
N TYR A 90 8.64 0.77 -4.37
CA TYR A 90 8.11 1.84 -3.53
C TYR A 90 7.00 1.36 -2.58
N PHE A 91 6.06 0.54 -3.07
CA PHE A 91 4.99 -0.05 -2.27
C PHE A 91 5.54 -0.94 -1.15
N VAL A 92 6.57 -1.76 -1.40
CA VAL A 92 7.18 -2.62 -0.37
C VAL A 92 7.82 -1.77 0.72
N GLU A 93 8.54 -0.72 0.35
CA GLU A 93 9.15 0.21 1.32
C GLU A 93 8.08 0.90 2.17
N GLU A 94 7.06 1.51 1.54
CA GLU A 94 5.99 2.20 2.25
C GLU A 94 5.10 1.25 3.06
N TYR A 95 4.89 0.02 2.58
CA TYR A 95 4.13 -1.00 3.29
C TYR A 95 4.82 -1.43 4.58
N PHE A 96 6.13 -1.69 4.55
CA PHE A 96 6.89 -2.02 5.77
C PHE A 96 7.11 -0.80 6.65
N ASP A 97 7.11 0.40 6.07
CA ASP A 97 7.15 1.63 6.84
C ASP A 97 5.87 1.72 7.69
N GLN A 98 4.67 1.64 7.12
CA GLN A 98 3.41 1.77 7.87
C GLN A 98 3.04 0.51 8.69
N ASN A 99 3.34 -0.68 8.17
CA ASN A 99 2.94 -1.96 8.74
C ASN A 99 4.16 -2.87 9.04
N PRO A 100 4.99 -2.53 10.04
CA PRO A 100 6.23 -3.27 10.29
C PRO A 100 5.99 -4.73 10.71
N ILE A 101 4.89 -5.04 11.40
CA ILE A 101 4.57 -6.40 11.87
C ILE A 101 4.04 -7.33 10.77
N SER A 102 3.77 -6.79 9.59
CA SER A 102 3.20 -7.54 8.48
C SER A 102 4.28 -8.28 7.69
N GLN A 103 3.89 -9.24 6.86
CA GLN A 103 4.79 -9.98 5.99
C GLN A 103 4.30 -9.92 4.55
N ILE A 104 5.24 -9.84 3.62
CA ILE A 104 4.96 -9.88 2.18
C ILE A 104 5.58 -11.16 1.58
N GLY A 105 4.87 -11.77 0.63
CA GLY A 105 5.40 -12.79 -0.27
C GLY A 105 5.17 -12.38 -1.72
N LEU A 106 6.14 -12.64 -2.59
CA LEU A 106 6.08 -12.30 -4.01
C LEU A 106 5.91 -13.57 -4.85
N ILE A 107 4.88 -13.60 -5.70
CA ILE A 107 4.61 -14.67 -6.67
C ILE A 107 4.59 -14.03 -8.05
N VAL A 108 5.26 -14.65 -9.01
CA VAL A 108 5.17 -14.28 -10.42
C VAL A 108 4.41 -15.35 -11.18
N THR A 109 3.55 -14.90 -12.08
CA THR A 109 2.80 -15.78 -12.97
C THR A 109 3.37 -15.68 -14.38
N LYS A 110 4.04 -16.72 -14.87
CA LYS A 110 4.68 -16.74 -16.18
C LYS A 110 4.49 -18.10 -16.85
N SER A 111 4.33 -18.12 -18.17
CA SER A 111 4.17 -19.37 -18.94
C SER A 111 3.10 -20.33 -18.37
N LYS A 112 1.95 -19.79 -17.94
CA LYS A 112 0.81 -20.54 -17.35
C LYS A 112 1.13 -21.22 -16.02
N ARG A 113 2.25 -20.86 -15.39
CA ARG A 113 2.70 -21.38 -14.07
C ARG A 113 2.85 -20.23 -13.08
N ALA A 114 2.80 -20.58 -11.80
CA ALA A 114 3.07 -19.67 -10.71
C ALA A 114 4.39 -20.05 -10.05
N GLU A 115 5.28 -19.08 -9.93
CA GLU A 115 6.60 -19.24 -9.32
C GLU A 115 6.70 -18.31 -8.11
N LYS A 116 7.09 -18.86 -6.96
CA LYS A 116 7.32 -18.08 -5.74
C LYS A 116 8.68 -17.40 -5.86
N MET A 117 8.71 -16.09 -6.11
CA MET A 117 9.96 -15.32 -6.16
C MET A 117 10.55 -15.12 -4.78
N THR A 118 9.70 -14.80 -3.80
CA THR A 118 10.15 -14.56 -2.43
C THR A 118 9.17 -15.17 -1.45
N GLU A 119 9.72 -15.78 -0.41
CA GLU A 119 8.93 -16.33 0.68
C GLU A 119 8.28 -15.25 1.53
N LEU A 120 7.19 -15.62 2.20
CA LEU A 120 6.48 -14.75 3.11
C LEU A 120 7.44 -14.33 4.23
N SER A 121 7.88 -13.08 4.21
CA SER A 121 8.91 -12.58 5.13
C SER A 121 8.77 -11.08 5.35
N GLY A 122 9.28 -10.62 6.49
CA GLY A 122 9.26 -9.20 6.89
C GLY A 122 10.48 -8.38 6.44
N ASN A 123 11.38 -8.95 5.62
CA ASN A 123 12.60 -8.26 5.21
C ASN A 123 12.42 -7.50 3.90
N SER A 124 12.30 -6.17 3.98
CA SER A 124 12.16 -5.30 2.81
C SER A 124 13.30 -5.47 1.80
N LYS A 125 14.56 -5.54 2.25
CA LYS A 125 15.74 -5.63 1.35
C LYS A 125 15.72 -6.90 0.48
N LYS A 126 15.20 -8.01 1.02
CA LYS A 126 15.08 -9.28 0.28
C LYS A 126 14.08 -9.13 -0.88
N HIS A 127 12.94 -8.53 -0.61
CA HIS A 127 11.89 -8.27 -1.60
C HIS A 127 12.37 -7.26 -2.66
N VAL A 128 13.00 -6.16 -2.25
CA VAL A 128 13.54 -5.14 -3.17
C VAL A 128 14.61 -5.75 -4.09
N THR A 129 15.53 -6.55 -3.55
CA THR A 129 16.54 -7.25 -4.37
C THR A 129 15.89 -8.23 -5.36
N ALA A 130 14.83 -8.93 -4.94
CA ALA A 130 14.08 -9.83 -5.82
C ALA A 130 13.36 -9.06 -6.94
N LEU A 131 12.76 -7.90 -6.64
CA LEU A 131 12.12 -7.02 -7.63
C LEU A 131 13.14 -6.46 -8.63
N LYS A 132 14.32 -6.03 -8.15
CA LYS A 132 15.42 -5.59 -9.03
C LYS A 132 15.89 -6.70 -9.97
N LYS A 133 15.98 -7.94 -9.47
CA LYS A 133 16.28 -9.11 -10.30
C LYS A 133 15.15 -9.43 -11.29
N ALA A 134 13.90 -9.10 -10.96
CA ALA A 134 12.75 -9.32 -11.83
C ALA A 134 12.68 -8.37 -13.03
N VAL A 135 13.46 -7.27 -13.04
CA VAL A 135 13.50 -6.32 -14.17
C VAL A 135 14.01 -7.00 -15.44
N ASP A 136 14.99 -7.89 -15.31
CA ASP A 136 15.57 -8.66 -16.43
C ASP A 136 14.73 -9.89 -16.81
N MET A 137 13.51 -10.00 -16.28
CA MET A 137 12.64 -11.14 -16.54
C MET A 137 11.99 -11.02 -17.92
N ASN A 138 12.21 -12.01 -18.79
CA ASN A 138 11.48 -12.11 -20.06
C ASN A 138 10.00 -12.43 -19.79
N CYS A 139 9.08 -11.53 -20.14
CA CYS A 139 7.64 -11.70 -19.97
C CYS A 139 7.04 -12.51 -21.12
N SER A 140 7.02 -13.84 -20.99
CA SER A 140 6.51 -14.73 -22.02
C SER A 140 5.39 -15.64 -21.54
N GLY A 141 4.46 -15.93 -22.46
CA GLY A 141 3.31 -16.78 -22.21
C GLY A 141 2.10 -16.00 -21.68
N GLU A 142 1.19 -16.76 -21.07
CA GLU A 142 -0.10 -16.30 -20.53
C GLU A 142 -0.12 -16.48 -19.01
N PRO A 143 -0.90 -15.69 -18.26
CA PRO A 143 -0.99 -15.85 -16.82
C PRO A 143 -1.96 -16.99 -16.44
N SER A 144 -1.63 -17.70 -15.36
CA SER A 144 -2.53 -18.62 -14.66
C SER A 144 -2.83 -18.11 -13.25
N LEU A 145 -4.05 -17.63 -13.04
CA LEU A 145 -4.52 -17.14 -11.74
C LEU A 145 -4.77 -18.30 -10.77
N TYR A 146 -5.27 -19.44 -11.26
CA TYR A 146 -5.53 -20.63 -10.45
C TYR A 146 -4.26 -21.12 -9.75
N ASN A 147 -3.15 -21.24 -10.47
CA ASN A 147 -1.90 -21.71 -9.90
C ASN A 147 -1.35 -20.75 -8.83
N SER A 148 -1.43 -19.44 -9.09
CA SER A 148 -0.95 -18.42 -8.15
C SER A 148 -1.79 -18.37 -6.88
N LEU A 149 -3.13 -18.42 -7.01
CA LEU A 149 -4.04 -18.45 -5.87
C LEU A 149 -3.94 -19.76 -5.09
N ASN A 150 -3.75 -20.90 -5.76
CA ASN A 150 -3.56 -22.18 -5.08
C ASN A 150 -2.26 -22.21 -4.28
N LEU A 151 -1.16 -21.67 -4.83
CA LEU A 151 0.12 -21.56 -4.14
C LEU A 151 0.03 -20.63 -2.90
N ALA A 152 -0.64 -19.48 -3.06
CA ALA A 152 -0.90 -18.57 -1.96
C ALA A 152 -1.79 -19.23 -0.89
N MET A 153 -2.86 -19.93 -1.29
CA MET A 153 -3.78 -20.63 -0.40
C MET A 153 -3.07 -21.72 0.41
N GLN A 154 -2.19 -22.51 -0.21
CA GLN A 154 -1.44 -23.56 0.49
C GLN A 154 -0.59 -22.99 1.63
N THR A 155 0.03 -21.82 1.42
CA THR A 155 0.84 -21.17 2.47
C THR A 155 -0.05 -20.51 3.52
N LEU A 156 -1.06 -19.74 3.09
CA LEU A 156 -1.93 -18.97 3.98
C LEU A 156 -2.88 -19.85 4.82
N LYS A 157 -3.15 -21.09 4.41
CA LYS A 157 -4.01 -22.03 5.15
C LYS A 157 -3.43 -22.41 6.51
N HIS A 158 -2.11 -22.45 6.63
CA HIS A 158 -1.43 -22.78 7.88
C HIS A 158 -1.23 -21.59 8.81
N MET A 159 -1.54 -20.37 8.34
CA MET A 159 -1.43 -19.16 9.15
C MET A 159 -2.59 -19.07 10.14
N PRO A 160 -2.34 -18.55 11.35
CA PRO A 160 -3.35 -18.52 12.41
C PRO A 160 -4.51 -17.58 12.07
N GLY A 161 -5.70 -17.90 12.58
CA GLY A 161 -6.97 -17.24 12.22
C GLY A 161 -7.11 -15.77 12.63
N HIS A 162 -6.24 -15.28 13.51
CA HIS A 162 -6.19 -13.86 13.92
C HIS A 162 -5.45 -12.96 12.94
N THR A 163 -4.71 -13.55 12.00
CA THR A 163 -3.98 -12.80 10.97
C THR A 163 -4.89 -12.50 9.79
N SER A 164 -4.77 -11.31 9.21
CA SER A 164 -5.42 -11.04 7.93
C SER A 164 -4.65 -11.74 6.82
N ARG A 165 -5.37 -12.52 6.03
CA ARG A 165 -4.83 -13.28 4.89
C ARG A 165 -5.26 -12.56 3.63
N GLU A 166 -4.31 -11.93 2.97
CA GLU A 166 -4.56 -11.02 1.85
C GLU A 166 -3.75 -11.45 0.63
N VAL A 167 -4.36 -11.33 -0.55
CA VAL A 167 -3.67 -11.50 -1.83
C VAL A 167 -3.98 -10.28 -2.69
N LEU A 168 -2.94 -9.62 -3.18
CA LEU A 168 -3.00 -8.52 -4.13
C LEU A 168 -2.51 -9.04 -5.48
N VAL A 169 -3.38 -9.05 -6.49
CA VAL A 169 -3.03 -9.51 -7.84
C VAL A 169 -2.92 -8.31 -8.77
N VAL A 170 -1.75 -8.13 -9.38
CA VAL A 170 -1.54 -7.17 -10.47
C VAL A 170 -1.64 -7.94 -11.78
N LEU A 171 -2.74 -7.74 -12.51
CA LEU A 171 -3.05 -8.46 -13.75
C LEU A 171 -3.02 -7.50 -14.94
N SER A 172 -2.23 -7.83 -15.96
CA SER A 172 -2.21 -7.11 -17.24
C SER A 172 -3.05 -7.77 -18.31
N SER A 173 -3.07 -9.10 -18.33
CA SER A 173 -3.73 -9.83 -19.40
C SER A 173 -5.25 -9.80 -19.25
N LEU A 174 -5.93 -9.74 -20.41
CA LEU A 174 -7.39 -9.84 -20.51
C LEU A 174 -7.89 -11.28 -20.32
N THR A 175 -6.99 -12.24 -20.51
CA THR A 175 -7.30 -13.67 -20.45
C THR A 175 -6.51 -14.32 -19.33
N THR A 176 -7.16 -15.22 -18.58
CA THR A 176 -6.48 -16.12 -17.65
C THR A 176 -6.58 -17.55 -18.17
N CYS A 177 -5.44 -18.25 -18.19
CA CYS A 177 -5.31 -19.57 -18.78
C CYS A 177 -5.03 -20.58 -17.69
N ASP A 178 -6.11 -21.07 -17.08
CA ASP A 178 -6.06 -21.93 -15.90
C ASP A 178 -6.35 -23.40 -16.24
N PRO A 179 -5.71 -24.35 -15.53
CA PRO A 179 -5.91 -25.78 -15.77
C PRO A 179 -7.23 -26.33 -15.19
N ALA A 180 -7.87 -25.61 -14.27
CA ALA A 180 -9.03 -26.07 -13.51
C ALA A 180 -10.04 -24.94 -13.27
N ASN A 181 -11.21 -25.28 -12.75
CA ASN A 181 -12.29 -24.33 -12.50
C ASN A 181 -11.95 -23.36 -11.37
N ILE A 182 -11.78 -22.08 -11.71
CA ILE A 182 -11.50 -21.02 -10.75
C ILE A 182 -12.69 -20.73 -9.82
N TYR A 183 -13.93 -20.97 -10.23
CA TYR A 183 -15.10 -20.69 -9.40
C TYR A 183 -15.18 -21.59 -8.16
N ASP A 184 -14.69 -22.82 -8.26
CA ASP A 184 -14.60 -23.71 -7.10
C ASP A 184 -13.46 -23.29 -6.16
N LEU A 185 -12.36 -22.77 -6.73
CA LEU A 185 -11.29 -22.16 -5.94
C LEU A 185 -11.77 -20.91 -5.19
N ILE A 186 -12.61 -20.07 -5.80
CA ILE A 186 -13.21 -18.90 -5.13
C ILE A 186 -14.00 -19.33 -3.88
N LYS A 187 -14.80 -20.40 -3.97
CA LYS A 187 -15.52 -20.97 -2.82
C LYS A 187 -14.56 -21.47 -1.73
N CYS A 188 -13.48 -22.15 -2.13
CA CYS A 188 -12.44 -22.59 -1.21
C CYS A 188 -11.75 -21.41 -0.50
N LEU A 189 -11.38 -20.36 -1.23
CA LEU A 189 -10.77 -19.15 -0.67
C LEU A 189 -11.71 -18.45 0.31
N LYS A 190 -13.01 -18.41 0.00
CA LYS A 190 -14.03 -17.88 0.91
C LYS A 190 -14.13 -18.69 2.20
N ALA A 191 -14.11 -20.01 2.11
CA ALA A 191 -14.13 -20.89 3.29
C ALA A 191 -12.88 -20.71 4.16
N VAL A 192 -11.72 -20.50 3.55
CA VAL A 192 -10.45 -20.22 4.25
C VAL A 192 -10.37 -18.75 4.71
N LYS A 193 -11.36 -17.90 4.41
CA LYS A 193 -11.37 -16.45 4.73
C LYS A 193 -10.12 -15.71 4.23
N ILE A 194 -9.73 -15.96 2.98
CA ILE A 194 -8.67 -15.22 2.29
C ILE A 194 -9.32 -14.09 1.48
N ARG A 195 -8.86 -12.86 1.68
CA ARG A 195 -9.29 -11.68 0.92
C ARG A 195 -8.42 -11.52 -0.31
N VAL A 196 -9.01 -11.46 -1.50
CA VAL A 196 -8.28 -11.26 -2.75
C VAL A 196 -8.68 -9.94 -3.38
N SER A 197 -7.72 -9.04 -3.55
CA SER A 197 -7.90 -7.77 -4.26
C SER A 197 -7.11 -7.82 -5.56
N VAL A 198 -7.64 -7.22 -6.62
CA VAL A 198 -7.03 -7.27 -7.95
C VAL A 198 -6.91 -5.85 -8.51
N ILE A 199 -5.78 -5.54 -9.13
CA ILE A 199 -5.55 -4.32 -9.89
C ILE A 199 -5.35 -4.73 -11.35
N GLY A 200 -6.26 -4.32 -12.22
CA GLY A 200 -6.17 -4.51 -13.67
C GLY A 200 -5.46 -3.34 -14.34
N LEU A 201 -4.53 -3.59 -15.26
CA LEU A 201 -3.73 -2.53 -15.91
C LEU A 201 -4.48 -1.72 -16.98
N SER A 202 -5.45 -2.29 -17.68
CA SER A 202 -6.12 -1.56 -18.77
C SER A 202 -7.61 -1.86 -18.89
N ALA A 203 -8.03 -3.09 -18.58
CA ALA A 203 -9.44 -3.47 -18.70
C ALA A 203 -9.92 -4.30 -17.52
N GLU A 204 -11.23 -4.31 -17.37
CA GLU A 204 -11.93 -5.14 -16.41
C GLU A 204 -12.09 -6.58 -16.92
N VAL A 205 -11.63 -7.55 -16.11
CA VAL A 205 -11.85 -8.97 -16.35
C VAL A 205 -12.96 -9.46 -15.43
N ARG A 206 -14.08 -9.90 -16.01
CA ARG A 206 -15.28 -10.30 -15.26
C ARG A 206 -15.01 -11.35 -14.17
N VAL A 207 -14.14 -12.32 -14.45
CA VAL A 207 -13.78 -13.36 -13.49
C VAL A 207 -13.09 -12.77 -12.25
N CYS A 208 -12.20 -11.79 -12.45
CA CYS A 208 -11.51 -11.08 -11.37
C CYS A 208 -12.48 -10.20 -10.56
N THR A 209 -13.45 -9.56 -11.21
CA THR A 209 -14.51 -8.79 -10.53
C THR A 209 -15.32 -9.69 -9.59
N VAL A 210 -15.71 -10.88 -10.06
CA VAL A 210 -16.45 -11.85 -9.24
C VAL A 210 -15.57 -12.36 -8.09
N LEU A 211 -14.31 -12.69 -8.36
CA LEU A 211 -13.33 -13.11 -7.34
C LEU A 211 -13.18 -12.08 -6.22
N ALA A 212 -12.97 -10.80 -6.56
CA ALA A 212 -12.82 -9.73 -5.57
C ALA A 212 -14.10 -9.55 -4.75
N ARG A 213 -15.27 -9.51 -5.41
CA ARG A 213 -16.56 -9.34 -4.74
C ARG A 213 -16.89 -10.49 -3.77
N GLU A 214 -16.67 -11.74 -4.19
CA GLU A 214 -16.97 -12.92 -3.37
C GLU A 214 -16.03 -13.02 -2.16
N THR A 215 -14.73 -12.73 -2.35
CA THR A 215 -13.73 -12.78 -1.27
C THR A 215 -13.77 -11.54 -0.35
N GLY A 216 -14.47 -10.47 -0.74
CA GLY A 216 -14.53 -9.22 0.02
C GLY A 216 -13.31 -8.33 -0.18
N GLY A 217 -12.57 -8.51 -1.28
CA GLY A 217 -11.53 -7.60 -1.74
C GLY A 217 -12.09 -6.52 -2.66
N THR A 218 -11.18 -5.71 -3.20
CA THR A 218 -11.51 -4.63 -4.13
C THR A 218 -10.92 -4.91 -5.51
N TYR A 219 -11.61 -4.46 -6.55
CA TYR A 219 -11.13 -4.52 -7.93
C TYR A 219 -11.09 -3.12 -8.52
N HIS A 220 -9.91 -2.73 -8.99
CA HIS A 220 -9.70 -1.43 -9.63
C HIS A 220 -8.97 -1.59 -10.95
N VAL A 221 -9.27 -0.70 -11.89
CA VAL A 221 -8.59 -0.62 -13.19
C VAL A 221 -7.73 0.64 -13.18
N ILE A 222 -6.48 0.50 -13.63
CA ILE A 222 -5.53 1.59 -13.75
C ILE A 222 -5.94 2.50 -14.90
N LEU A 223 -5.68 3.79 -14.72
CA LEU A 223 -5.90 4.82 -15.75
C LEU A 223 -4.54 5.37 -16.16
N ASP A 224 -3.84 5.95 -15.19
CA ASP A 224 -2.51 6.53 -15.36
C ASP A 224 -1.54 6.02 -14.29
N GLU A 225 -0.24 6.33 -14.43
CA GLU A 225 0.80 6.00 -13.44
C GLU A 225 0.50 6.58 -12.05
N SER A 226 -0.02 7.81 -11.98
CA SER A 226 -0.45 8.45 -10.72
C SER A 226 -1.58 7.69 -10.05
N HIS A 227 -2.62 7.33 -10.83
CA HIS A 227 -3.74 6.53 -10.36
C HIS A 227 -3.26 5.15 -9.89
N TYR A 228 -2.29 4.53 -10.59
CA TYR A 228 -1.74 3.26 -10.16
C TYR A 228 -1.01 3.36 -8.82
N LYS A 229 -0.16 4.39 -8.64
CA LYS A 229 0.51 4.66 -7.36
C LYS A 229 -0.53 4.81 -6.24
N GLU A 230 -1.58 5.56 -6.50
CA GLU A 230 -2.69 5.77 -5.57
C GLU A 230 -3.41 4.47 -5.16
N LEU A 231 -3.69 3.58 -6.13
CA LEU A 231 -4.30 2.28 -5.84
C LEU A 231 -3.40 1.40 -4.98
N LEU A 232 -2.09 1.41 -5.23
CA LEU A 232 -1.14 0.70 -4.37
C LEU A 232 -1.13 1.28 -2.95
N MET A 233 -1.11 2.60 -2.80
CA MET A 233 -1.17 3.26 -1.49
C MET A 233 -2.48 3.01 -0.76
N HIS A 234 -3.59 2.88 -1.48
CA HIS A 234 -4.86 2.46 -0.89
C HIS A 234 -4.75 1.08 -0.21
N HIS A 235 -3.95 0.17 -0.77
CA HIS A 235 -3.70 -1.16 -0.20
C HIS A 235 -2.60 -1.20 0.87
N VAL A 236 -1.84 -0.11 1.07
CA VAL A 236 -0.90 0.02 2.19
C VAL A 236 -1.65 0.13 3.51
N SER A 237 -2.76 0.86 3.54
CA SER A 237 -3.59 0.95 4.75
C SER A 237 -4.23 -0.40 5.08
N PRO A 238 -4.22 -0.83 6.36
CA PRO A 238 -4.82 -2.09 6.77
C PRO A 238 -6.33 -2.04 6.51
N PRO A 239 -6.89 -3.03 5.78
CA PRO A 239 -8.32 -3.04 5.53
C PRO A 239 -9.14 -3.32 6.80
N PRO A 240 -10.42 -2.91 6.82
CA PRO A 240 -11.33 -3.29 7.90
C PRO A 240 -11.45 -4.81 7.97
N ALA A 241 -11.29 -5.34 9.17
CA ALA A 241 -11.44 -6.76 9.46
C ALA A 241 -12.91 -7.17 9.34
N SER A 242 -13.16 -8.32 8.71
CA SER A 242 -14.50 -8.91 8.72
C SER A 242 -14.93 -9.24 10.16
N SER A 243 -16.22 -9.14 10.45
CA SER A 243 -16.80 -9.49 11.77
C SER A 243 -16.50 -10.93 12.20
N SER A 244 -16.17 -11.80 11.25
CA SER A 244 -15.83 -13.22 11.48
C SER A 244 -14.36 -13.48 11.85
N SER A 245 -13.52 -12.44 11.92
CA SER A 245 -12.10 -12.59 12.26
C SER A 245 -11.92 -12.82 13.75
N GLU A 246 -11.02 -13.74 14.11
CA GLU A 246 -10.75 -14.06 15.51
C GLU A 246 -9.91 -12.97 16.17
N CYS A 247 -10.34 -12.50 17.34
CA CYS A 247 -9.57 -11.58 18.17
C CYS A 247 -8.89 -12.38 19.30
N SER A 248 -7.71 -12.95 19.01
CA SER A 248 -6.91 -13.67 20.02
C SER A 248 -5.80 -12.80 20.57
N LEU A 249 -5.52 -12.91 21.88
CA LEU A 249 -4.35 -12.32 22.50
C LEU A 249 -3.10 -13.13 22.12
N ILE A 250 -2.14 -12.49 21.47
CA ILE A 250 -0.90 -13.12 21.00
C ILE A 250 0.22 -12.80 21.97
N ARG A 251 1.07 -13.78 22.25
CA ARG A 251 2.32 -13.54 22.98
C ARG A 251 3.32 -12.88 22.03
N MET A 252 3.80 -11.68 22.39
CA MET A 252 4.87 -10.99 21.68
C MET A 252 6.16 -10.99 22.51
N GLY A 253 7.29 -11.10 21.84
CA GLY A 253 8.61 -10.95 22.45
C GLY A 253 9.18 -9.57 22.18
N PHE A 254 9.59 -8.86 23.24
CA PHE A 254 10.34 -7.61 23.14
C PHE A 254 11.82 -7.89 23.42
N PRO A 255 12.64 -8.17 22.39
CA PRO A 255 14.05 -8.43 22.57
C PRO A 255 14.79 -7.13 22.92
N GLN A 256 15.81 -7.25 23.77
CA GLN A 256 16.75 -6.16 24.03
C GLN A 256 17.87 -6.20 22.98
N HIS A 257 18.31 -5.03 22.56
CA HIS A 257 19.48 -4.89 21.70
C HIS A 257 20.74 -4.96 22.57
N THR A 258 21.56 -5.98 22.37
CA THR A 258 22.85 -6.08 23.07
C THR A 258 23.96 -5.78 22.08
N ILE A 259 24.70 -4.72 22.38
CA ILE A 259 25.90 -4.33 21.64
C ILE A 259 27.06 -5.01 22.34
N ALA A 260 27.74 -5.93 21.65
CA ALA A 260 29.00 -6.49 22.12
C ALA A 260 30.14 -5.81 21.35
N SER A 261 31.05 -5.16 22.08
CA SER A 261 32.25 -4.55 21.50
C SER A 261 33.40 -5.56 21.54
N LEU A 262 34.32 -5.50 20.57
CA LEU A 262 35.56 -6.30 20.58
C LEU A 262 36.45 -6.04 21.81
N SER A 263 36.19 -4.97 22.56
CA SER A 263 36.87 -4.64 23.81
C SER A 263 36.39 -5.46 25.02
N ASP A 264 35.23 -6.10 24.93
CA ASP A 264 34.64 -6.85 26.04
C ASP A 264 35.14 -8.29 26.03
N GLN A 265 35.64 -8.79 27.16
CA GLN A 265 36.15 -10.17 27.28
C GLN A 265 35.10 -11.26 26.97
N ASP A 266 33.81 -10.89 27.00
CA ASP A 266 32.67 -11.78 26.71
C ASP A 266 32.10 -11.64 25.29
N ALA A 267 32.73 -10.85 24.40
CA ALA A 267 32.26 -10.66 23.03
C ALA A 267 32.51 -11.91 22.16
N LYS A 268 31.59 -12.86 22.26
CA LYS A 268 31.60 -14.07 21.43
C LYS A 268 30.91 -13.80 20.09
N PRO A 269 31.63 -13.85 18.96
CA PRO A 269 30.99 -13.79 17.65
C PRO A 269 30.00 -14.96 17.54
N SER A 270 28.78 -14.64 17.18
CA SER A 270 27.67 -15.59 17.14
C SER A 270 26.90 -15.43 15.84
N PHE A 271 26.53 -16.55 15.24
CA PHE A 271 25.68 -16.56 14.07
C PHE A 271 24.28 -16.06 14.42
N SER A 272 23.71 -15.29 13.51
CA SER A 272 22.30 -14.93 13.62
C SER A 272 21.43 -16.04 13.03
N MET A 273 20.33 -16.36 13.71
CA MET A 273 19.42 -17.40 13.25
C MET A 273 18.62 -16.98 12.00
N ALA A 274 18.54 -15.68 11.70
CA ALA A 274 17.87 -15.16 10.51
C ALA A 274 18.66 -15.42 9.22
N GLN A 275 19.99 -15.57 9.29
CA GLN A 275 20.85 -15.73 8.12
C GLN A 275 21.10 -17.20 7.74
N LEU A 276 20.64 -18.17 8.54
CA LEU A 276 20.73 -19.59 8.19
C LEU A 276 19.76 -20.02 7.07
N GLU A 277 18.70 -19.24 6.82
CA GLU A 277 17.72 -19.53 5.74
C GLU A 277 18.06 -18.85 4.41
N ASN A 278 18.82 -17.75 4.43
CA ASN A 278 19.28 -17.14 3.20
C ASN A 278 20.56 -17.85 2.76
N ASN A 279 20.58 -18.42 1.55
CA ASN A 279 21.81 -18.89 0.87
C ASN A 279 22.83 -17.75 0.59
N SER A 280 22.79 -16.66 1.36
CA SER A 280 23.75 -15.59 1.41
C SER A 280 24.76 -15.88 2.53
N ASP A 281 26.02 -15.53 2.31
CA ASP A 281 27.14 -15.84 3.21
C ASP A 281 26.79 -15.60 4.70
N PRO A 282 27.05 -16.58 5.59
CA PRO A 282 26.73 -16.46 7.01
C PRO A 282 27.60 -15.37 7.64
N GLY A 283 27.00 -14.19 7.84
CA GLY A 283 27.65 -13.05 8.47
C GLY A 283 27.83 -13.28 9.97
N LEU A 284 29.08 -13.34 10.42
CA LEU A 284 29.39 -13.28 11.84
C LEU A 284 29.09 -11.86 12.34
N THR A 285 28.18 -11.75 13.31
CA THR A 285 27.88 -10.48 13.97
C THR A 285 28.30 -10.56 15.43
N LEU A 286 28.67 -9.43 16.01
CA LEU A 286 29.05 -9.35 17.43
C LEU A 286 27.82 -9.01 18.28
N GLY A 287 27.09 -7.95 17.95
CA GLY A 287 25.83 -7.57 18.59
C GLY A 287 24.59 -8.10 17.86
N GLY A 288 23.44 -8.02 18.54
CA GLY A 288 22.14 -8.36 17.97
C GLY A 288 21.02 -8.32 18.99
N TYR A 289 19.83 -8.72 18.52
CA TYR A 289 18.63 -8.85 19.33
C TYR A 289 18.51 -10.27 19.87
N PHE A 290 18.22 -10.39 21.17
CA PHE A 290 18.09 -11.68 21.83
C PHE A 290 16.63 -12.00 22.14
N CYS A 291 16.16 -13.16 21.67
CA CYS A 291 14.81 -13.63 21.98
C CYS A 291 14.65 -13.83 23.50
N PRO A 292 13.60 -13.30 24.14
CA PRO A 292 13.40 -13.42 25.58
C PRO A 292 13.13 -14.87 26.04
N GLN A 293 12.60 -15.72 25.16
CA GLN A 293 12.22 -17.10 25.50
C GLN A 293 13.36 -18.09 25.27
N CYS A 294 13.96 -18.10 24.08
CA CYS A 294 14.99 -19.09 23.71
C CYS A 294 16.41 -18.52 23.64
N ARG A 295 16.60 -17.22 23.89
CA ARG A 295 17.89 -16.50 23.80
C ARG A 295 18.59 -16.63 22.44
N ALA A 296 17.86 -16.98 21.40
CA ALA A 296 18.37 -16.97 20.03
C ALA A 296 18.69 -15.54 19.58
N LYS A 297 19.76 -15.41 18.80
CA LYS A 297 20.23 -14.14 18.28
C LYS A 297 19.66 -13.84 16.89
N TYR A 298 19.18 -12.62 16.70
CA TYR A 298 18.66 -12.08 15.46
C TYR A 298 19.36 -10.75 15.12
N CYS A 299 19.64 -10.52 13.83
CA CYS A 299 20.26 -9.25 13.38
C CYS A 299 19.24 -8.14 13.15
N GLU A 300 18.07 -8.50 12.63
CA GLU A 300 17.03 -7.56 12.22
C GLU A 300 15.72 -7.90 12.93
N LEU A 301 14.88 -6.88 13.14
CA LEU A 301 13.52 -6.96 13.65
C LEU A 301 12.60 -6.19 12.69
N PRO A 302 11.31 -6.53 12.62
CA PRO A 302 10.61 -7.60 13.34
C PRO A 302 10.71 -8.95 12.63
N VAL A 303 10.86 -10.04 13.39
CA VAL A 303 11.02 -11.40 12.87
C VAL A 303 10.33 -12.41 13.78
N GLU A 304 9.76 -13.46 13.20
CA GLU A 304 9.28 -14.61 13.96
C GLU A 304 10.44 -15.51 14.38
N CYS A 305 10.54 -15.81 15.68
CA CYS A 305 11.62 -16.63 16.21
C CYS A 305 11.45 -18.09 15.77
N LYS A 306 12.33 -18.56 14.88
CA LYS A 306 12.32 -19.92 14.33
C LYS A 306 12.45 -21.05 15.35
N ILE A 307 12.97 -20.78 16.55
CA ILE A 307 13.13 -21.81 17.60
C ILE A 307 11.87 -21.94 18.45
N CYS A 308 11.27 -20.81 18.85
CA CYS A 308 10.14 -20.81 19.79
C CYS A 308 8.79 -20.38 19.18
N GLY A 309 8.76 -19.94 17.92
CA GLY A 309 7.59 -19.41 17.23
C GLY A 309 7.10 -18.05 17.72
N LEU A 310 7.85 -17.38 18.62
CA LEU A 310 7.45 -16.10 19.19
C LEU A 310 7.73 -14.96 18.21
N THR A 311 6.74 -14.11 17.94
CA THR A 311 6.94 -12.90 17.13
C THR A 311 7.77 -11.88 17.91
N LEU A 312 8.96 -11.55 17.38
CA LEU A 312 9.87 -10.56 17.98
C LEU A 312 9.63 -9.20 17.36
N VAL A 313 9.25 -8.22 18.18
CA VAL A 313 8.89 -6.87 17.75
C VAL A 313 9.51 -5.85 18.69
N SER A 314 9.86 -4.67 18.17
CA SER A 314 10.29 -3.54 19.00
C SER A 314 9.09 -2.66 19.35
N ALA A 315 9.09 -2.01 20.51
CA ALA A 315 8.02 -1.08 20.88
C ALA A 315 7.81 0.04 19.82
N PRO A 316 8.86 0.62 19.20
CA PRO A 316 8.68 1.58 18.10
C PRO A 316 7.93 1.04 16.88
N HIS A 317 8.07 -0.24 16.55
CA HIS A 317 7.33 -0.82 15.41
C HIS A 317 5.83 -0.86 15.67
N LEU A 318 5.41 -1.23 16.88
CA LEU A 318 4.00 -1.14 17.27
C LEU A 318 3.54 0.31 17.34
N ALA A 319 4.43 1.19 17.83
CA ALA A 319 4.12 2.61 17.97
C ALA A 319 3.75 3.25 16.63
N ARG A 320 4.46 2.83 15.57
CA ARG A 320 4.20 3.35 14.24
C ARG A 320 2.81 2.97 13.72
N SER A 321 2.29 1.79 14.01
CA SER A 321 0.95 1.39 13.55
C SER A 321 -0.20 2.00 14.38
N TYR A 322 0.06 2.82 15.41
CA TYR A 322 -1.00 3.46 16.20
C TYR A 322 -1.85 4.46 15.40
N HIS A 323 -1.29 5.10 14.38
CA HIS A 323 -2.03 6.08 13.59
C HIS A 323 -3.23 5.45 12.85
N HIS A 324 -3.18 4.15 12.55
CA HIS A 324 -4.32 3.41 12.02
C HIS A 324 -5.42 3.17 13.07
N LEU A 325 -5.06 3.04 14.35
CA LEU A 325 -6.03 2.78 15.43
C LEU A 325 -6.78 4.05 15.86
N PHE A 326 -6.10 5.19 15.83
CA PHE A 326 -6.65 6.49 16.16
C PHE A 326 -6.38 7.47 15.00
N PRO A 327 -7.12 7.33 13.89
CA PRO A 327 -6.95 8.23 12.75
C PRO A 327 -7.38 9.65 13.15
N LEU A 328 -6.71 10.64 12.58
CA LEU A 328 -7.08 12.04 12.75
C LEU A 328 -8.38 12.34 11.99
N ASP A 329 -9.27 13.12 12.61
CA ASP A 329 -10.47 13.62 11.95
C ASP A 329 -10.09 14.63 10.85
N ALA A 330 -10.74 14.49 9.69
CA ALA A 330 -10.56 15.46 8.59
C ALA A 330 -10.92 16.87 9.05
N PHE A 331 -10.06 17.84 8.71
CA PHE A 331 -10.27 19.25 8.98
C PHE A 331 -11.45 19.79 8.15
N GLN A 332 -12.23 20.66 8.79
CA GLN A 332 -13.35 21.33 8.15
C GLN A 332 -12.82 22.38 7.18
N GLU A 333 -13.27 22.31 5.94
CA GLU A 333 -12.95 23.32 4.92
C GLU A 333 -13.92 24.48 5.04
N VAL A 334 -13.38 25.68 5.20
CA VAL A 334 -14.13 26.93 5.25
C VAL A 334 -13.54 27.88 4.21
N PRO A 335 -14.35 28.47 3.32
CA PRO A 335 -13.86 29.46 2.38
C PRO A 335 -13.36 30.69 3.14
N LEU A 336 -12.30 31.34 2.64
CA LEU A 336 -11.68 32.52 3.26
C LEU A 336 -12.68 33.66 3.56
N GLU A 337 -13.73 33.78 2.74
CA GLU A 337 -14.76 34.82 2.87
C GLU A 337 -15.60 34.66 4.16
N GLU A 338 -15.76 33.43 4.64
CA GLU A 338 -16.55 33.11 5.83
C GLU A 338 -15.69 33.07 7.11
N TYR A 339 -14.36 33.03 6.97
CA TYR A 339 -13.45 32.90 8.09
C TYR A 339 -13.21 34.25 8.80
N LYS A 340 -13.63 34.33 10.07
CA LYS A 340 -13.53 35.55 10.91
C LYS A 340 -12.32 35.57 11.86
N GLY A 341 -11.29 34.76 11.60
CA GLY A 341 -10.09 34.65 12.43
C GLY A 341 -8.86 35.33 11.84
N GLU A 342 -7.74 35.26 12.56
CA GLU A 342 -6.44 35.71 12.06
C GLU A 342 -6.00 34.88 10.85
N ARG A 343 -5.49 35.53 9.80
CA ARG A 343 -5.08 34.89 8.55
C ARG A 343 -3.71 34.21 8.62
N TYR A 344 -3.35 33.66 9.77
CA TYR A 344 -2.08 32.97 9.97
C TYR A 344 -2.35 31.49 10.23
N CYS A 345 -1.58 30.64 9.56
CA CYS A 345 -1.59 29.21 9.80
C CYS A 345 -0.89 28.90 11.13
N GLN A 346 -1.54 28.15 12.02
CA GLN A 346 -0.96 27.78 13.31
C GLN A 346 0.26 26.85 13.17
N GLY A 347 0.35 26.10 12.06
CA GLY A 347 1.46 25.17 11.80
C GLY A 347 2.72 25.88 11.30
N CYS A 348 2.62 26.61 10.19
CA CYS A 348 3.78 27.25 9.54
C CYS A 348 3.94 28.74 9.85
N GLN A 349 2.99 29.36 10.56
CA GLN A 349 2.91 30.80 10.81
C GLN A 349 2.90 31.67 9.53
N GLY A 350 2.64 31.06 8.38
CA GLY A 350 2.47 31.75 7.11
C GLY A 350 1.09 32.37 6.96
N GLU A 351 1.01 33.46 6.20
CA GLU A 351 -0.27 34.07 5.83
C GLU A 351 -1.03 33.15 4.87
N ILE A 352 -2.30 32.86 5.18
CA ILE A 352 -3.15 32.00 4.34
C ILE A 352 -3.70 32.83 3.18
N LYS A 353 -3.17 32.60 1.98
CA LYS A 353 -3.58 33.25 0.73
C LYS A 353 -4.52 32.39 -0.13
N ASP A 354 -4.65 31.11 0.21
CA ASP A 354 -5.45 30.13 -0.53
C ASP A 354 -6.95 30.36 -0.29
N GLN A 355 -7.79 30.04 -1.29
CA GLN A 355 -9.25 30.26 -1.21
C GLN A 355 -9.92 29.58 0.00
N ASN A 356 -9.33 28.51 0.54
CA ASN A 356 -9.89 27.69 1.60
C ASN A 356 -8.96 27.62 2.81
N VAL A 357 -9.56 27.70 4.00
CA VAL A 357 -8.92 27.53 5.31
C VAL A 357 -9.35 26.18 5.89
N TYR A 358 -8.42 25.45 6.49
CA TYR A 358 -8.67 24.15 7.10
C TYR A 358 -8.70 24.27 8.62
N ILE A 359 -9.82 23.94 9.23
CA ILE A 359 -10.04 24.13 10.68
C ILE A 359 -10.16 22.76 11.36
N CYS A 360 -9.38 22.56 12.41
CA CYS A 360 -9.49 21.36 13.23
C CYS A 360 -10.80 21.36 14.04
N LYS A 361 -11.53 20.24 14.06
CA LYS A 361 -12.82 20.13 14.79
C LYS A 361 -12.68 20.20 16.31
N VAL A 362 -11.52 19.84 16.85
CA VAL A 362 -11.29 19.74 18.30
C VAL A 362 -10.72 21.04 18.85
N CYS A 363 -9.55 21.47 18.35
CA CYS A 363 -8.87 22.67 18.84
C CYS A 363 -9.26 23.95 18.09
N GLN A 364 -10.05 23.86 17.01
CA GLN A 364 -10.50 25.00 16.21
C GLN A 364 -9.39 25.88 15.62
N ASN A 365 -8.14 25.40 15.62
CA ASN A 365 -7.00 26.08 15.00
C ASN A 365 -7.08 25.99 13.47
N ALA A 366 -6.61 27.05 12.80
CA ALA A 366 -6.59 27.18 11.34
C ALA A 366 -5.25 26.75 10.74
N PHE A 367 -5.33 26.04 9.61
CA PHE A 367 -4.22 25.49 8.84
C PHE A 367 -4.36 25.84 7.36
N CYS A 368 -3.22 26.00 6.67
CA CYS A 368 -3.16 26.10 5.21
C CYS A 368 -3.23 24.71 4.54
N VAL A 369 -3.35 24.68 3.22
CA VAL A 369 -3.41 23.44 2.42
C VAL A 369 -2.19 22.54 2.69
N GLU A 370 -0.98 23.11 2.67
CA GLU A 370 0.25 22.35 2.86
C GLU A 370 0.35 21.73 4.26
N CYS A 371 -0.07 22.48 5.29
CA CYS A 371 -0.10 21.96 6.65
C CYS A 371 -1.19 20.89 6.83
N ASP A 372 -2.36 21.04 6.19
CA ASP A 372 -3.40 20.02 6.18
C ASP A 372 -2.87 18.71 5.57
N MET A 373 -2.22 18.78 4.40
CA MET A 373 -1.60 17.62 3.76
C MET A 373 -0.51 17.00 4.63
N PHE A 374 0.39 17.80 5.19
CA PHE A 374 1.49 17.30 6.03
C PHE A 374 0.97 16.62 7.31
N VAL A 375 -0.06 17.21 7.93
CA VAL A 375 -0.69 16.65 9.14
C VAL A 375 -1.36 15.32 8.83
N HIS A 376 -2.06 15.19 7.71
CA HIS A 376 -2.77 13.95 7.37
C HIS A 376 -1.90 12.87 6.73
N ASP A 377 -0.86 13.22 5.96
CA ASP A 377 -0.01 12.24 5.25
C ASP A 377 1.24 11.83 6.07
N SER A 378 1.77 12.70 6.93
CA SER A 378 3.05 12.46 7.63
C SER A 378 2.93 12.43 9.15
N LEU A 379 2.30 13.47 9.73
CA LEU A 379 2.30 13.63 11.19
C LEU A 379 1.21 12.79 11.88
N HIS A 380 0.09 12.54 11.18
CA HIS A 380 -1.10 11.81 11.62
C HIS A 380 -1.74 12.31 12.92
N CYS A 381 -1.36 13.48 13.43
CA CYS A 381 -1.88 14.10 14.64
C CYS A 381 -1.99 15.62 14.43
N CYS A 382 -2.98 16.28 15.03
CA CYS A 382 -3.05 17.74 14.98
C CYS A 382 -2.12 18.34 16.06
N PRO A 383 -1.12 19.18 15.70
CA PRO A 383 -0.23 19.81 16.69
C PRO A 383 -0.97 20.67 17.72
N GLY A 384 -2.04 21.35 17.30
CA GLY A 384 -2.86 22.17 18.19
C GLY A 384 -3.52 21.36 19.31
N CYS A 385 -4.02 20.16 18.99
CA CYS A 385 -4.65 19.26 19.97
C CYS A 385 -3.67 18.69 21.01
N ILE A 386 -2.36 18.72 20.74
CA ILE A 386 -1.34 18.27 21.68
C ILE A 386 -1.09 19.34 22.75
N HIS A 387 -1.12 20.61 22.37
CA HIS A 387 -0.92 21.73 23.30
C HIS A 387 -2.20 22.07 24.07
N GLU A 388 -3.33 22.10 23.36
CA GLU A 388 -4.65 22.30 23.93
C GLU A 388 -5.24 20.93 24.18
N HIS A 389 -4.89 20.31 25.32
CA HIS A 389 -5.71 19.21 25.80
C HIS A 389 -7.13 19.75 25.96
N PRO A 390 -8.13 19.21 25.21
CA PRO A 390 -9.50 19.58 25.50
C PRO A 390 -9.75 19.23 26.95
N ALA A 391 -10.24 20.19 27.74
CA ALA A 391 -10.89 19.86 28.99
C ALA A 391 -11.85 18.69 28.69
N PRO A 392 -11.79 17.58 29.45
CA PRO A 392 -12.58 16.41 29.11
C PRO A 392 -14.02 16.86 28.93
N VAL A 393 -14.60 16.56 27.76
CA VAL A 393 -16.03 16.72 27.54
C VAL A 393 -16.67 15.81 28.57
N ALA A 394 -17.13 16.41 29.68
CA ALA A 394 -17.82 15.70 30.73
C ALA A 394 -19.04 15.04 30.11
N VAL A 395 -19.04 13.70 30.11
CA VAL A 395 -20.23 12.89 29.81
C VAL A 395 -21.17 12.97 31.00
#